data_AF-A8TUY3-F1
#
_entry.id   AF-A8TUY3-F1
#
_cell.length_a   1.000
_cell.length_b   1.000
_cell.length_c   1.000
_cell.angle_alpha   90.00
_cell.angle_beta   90.00
_cell.angle_gamma   90.00
#
_symmetry.space_group_name_H-M   'P 1'
#
loop_
_entity.id
_entity.type
_entity.pdbx_description
1 polymer ?
#
loop_
_entity_poly.entity_id
_entity_poly.type
_entity_poly.pdbx_seq_one_letter_code
_entity_poly.pdbx_strand_id
1 'polypeptide(L)'
;MTLVTADRVRALLAAYGANPDRWPSAERDDARRLVALDPALAAEVADAAAFDTLLDTLPTPAPSPALRVALKDIPERARFGWTDRLAGLWPFFGAPWRPAAGLVAAAVIGIVVGVTTSDVSVADTAGLYADYDPIADAAAMASGAGFVEFLP
;
A
#
# COMPACT_ATOMS: atom_id res chain seq x y z
N MET A 1 12.78 2.86 -12.39
CA MET A 1 12.38 2.83 -13.81
C MET A 1 13.47 2.10 -14.57
N THR A 2 13.23 0.85 -14.93
CA THR A 2 14.15 0.08 -15.78
C THR A 2 13.76 0.38 -17.23
N LEU A 3 14.61 1.10 -17.96
CA LEU A 3 14.36 1.39 -19.36
C LEU A 3 14.38 0.08 -20.16
N VAL A 4 13.20 -0.39 -20.57
CA VAL A 4 13.06 -1.51 -21.50
C VAL A 4 13.37 -0.99 -22.90
N THR A 5 14.24 -1.69 -23.63
CA THR A 5 14.60 -1.39 -25.02
C THR A 5 13.78 -2.23 -26.00
N ALA A 6 13.73 -1.85 -27.28
CA ALA A 6 13.06 -2.63 -28.32
C ALA A 6 13.57 -4.09 -28.39
N ASP A 7 14.90 -4.30 -28.32
CA ASP A 7 15.49 -5.64 -28.33
C ASP A 7 15.06 -6.46 -27.11
N ARG A 8 14.88 -5.81 -25.96
CA ARG A 8 14.38 -6.47 -24.76
C ARG A 8 12.92 -6.91 -24.93
N VAL A 9 12.07 -6.10 -25.55
CA VAL A 9 10.70 -6.49 -25.89
C VAL A 9 10.67 -7.70 -26.82
N ARG A 10 11.53 -7.74 -27.85
CA ARG A 10 11.63 -8.91 -28.74
C ARG A 10 12.08 -10.17 -28.00
N ALA A 11 13.03 -10.04 -27.07
CA ALA A 11 13.44 -11.15 -26.21
C ALA A 11 12.30 -11.65 -25.30
N LEU A 12 11.47 -10.72 -24.78
CA LEU A 12 10.28 -11.08 -24.01
C LEU A 12 9.24 -11.80 -24.87
N LEU A 13 8.99 -11.32 -26.08
CA LEU A 13 8.09 -11.98 -27.04
C LEU A 13 8.57 -13.39 -27.39
N ALA A 14 9.86 -13.57 -27.66
CA ALA A 14 10.43 -14.88 -27.98
C ALA A 14 10.37 -15.87 -26.80
N ALA A 15 10.49 -15.39 -25.56
CA ALA A 15 10.51 -16.24 -24.37
C ALA A 15 9.11 -16.53 -23.78
N TYR A 16 8.20 -15.55 -23.82
CA TYR A 16 6.92 -15.59 -23.11
C TYR A 16 5.68 -15.51 -24.00
N GLY A 17 5.86 -15.25 -25.31
CA GLY A 17 4.76 -15.04 -26.25
C GLY A 17 4.15 -13.64 -26.16
N ALA A 18 3.06 -13.43 -26.88
CA ALA A 18 2.40 -12.13 -26.99
C ALA A 18 1.60 -11.72 -25.73
N ASN A 19 1.36 -12.67 -24.82
CA ASN A 19 0.58 -12.40 -23.61
C ASN A 19 1.41 -11.60 -22.56
N PRO A 20 1.07 -10.33 -22.30
CA PRO A 20 1.88 -9.50 -21.42
C PRO A 20 1.75 -9.87 -19.93
N ASP A 21 0.74 -10.66 -19.55
CA ASP A 21 0.60 -11.14 -18.18
C ASP A 21 1.61 -12.23 -17.81
N ARG A 22 2.25 -12.84 -18.82
CA ARG A 22 3.37 -13.77 -18.64
C ARG A 22 4.72 -13.08 -18.51
N TRP A 23 4.80 -11.78 -18.85
CA TRP A 23 6.05 -11.04 -18.78
C TRP A 23 6.46 -10.74 -17.32
N PRO A 24 7.78 -10.64 -17.04
CA PRO A 24 8.29 -10.25 -15.74
C PRO A 24 7.66 -8.95 -15.23
N SER A 25 7.20 -8.95 -13.98
CA SER A 25 6.47 -7.81 -13.39
C SER A 25 7.27 -6.51 -13.38
N ALA A 26 8.59 -6.60 -13.23
CA ALA A 26 9.49 -5.44 -13.22
C ALA A 26 9.52 -4.69 -14.57
N GLU A 27 9.28 -5.40 -15.68
CA GLU A 27 9.49 -4.86 -17.03
C GLU A 27 8.17 -4.75 -17.84
N ARG A 28 7.07 -5.35 -17.33
CA ARG A 28 5.79 -5.43 -18.03
C ARG A 28 5.22 -4.07 -18.44
N ASP A 29 5.17 -3.12 -17.51
CA ASP A 29 4.53 -1.83 -17.76
C ASP A 29 5.37 -0.95 -18.69
N ASP A 30 6.70 -1.02 -18.56
CA ASP A 30 7.63 -0.32 -19.45
C ASP A 30 7.60 -0.92 -20.86
N ALA A 31 7.55 -2.25 -20.99
CA ALA A 31 7.42 -2.95 -22.27
C ALA A 31 6.07 -2.64 -22.97
N ARG A 32 4.96 -2.66 -22.22
CA ARG A 32 3.63 -2.28 -22.74
C ARG A 32 3.61 -0.84 -23.27
N ARG A 33 4.21 0.10 -22.52
CA ARG A 33 4.32 1.49 -22.97
C ARG A 33 5.14 1.61 -24.26
N LEU A 34 6.25 0.88 -24.36
CA LEU A 34 7.10 0.91 -25.55
C LEU A 34 6.37 0.33 -26.78
N VAL A 35 5.68 -0.80 -26.63
CA VAL A 35 4.85 -1.39 -27.70
C VAL A 35 3.74 -0.43 -28.15
N ALA A 36 3.12 0.30 -27.23
CA ALA A 36 2.08 1.28 -27.58
C ALA A 36 2.62 2.49 -28.35
N LEU A 37 3.90 2.82 -28.19
CA LEU A 37 4.57 3.94 -28.85
C LEU A 37 5.19 3.56 -30.20
N ASP A 38 5.57 2.28 -30.38
CA ASP A 38 6.21 1.79 -31.59
C ASP A 38 5.28 0.87 -32.41
N PRO A 39 4.75 1.35 -33.55
CA PRO A 39 3.84 0.56 -34.38
C PRO A 39 4.51 -0.68 -35.01
N ALA A 40 5.83 -0.69 -35.20
CA ALA A 40 6.52 -1.86 -35.73
C ALA A 40 6.53 -3.00 -34.70
N LEU A 41 6.83 -2.68 -33.43
CA LEU A 41 6.74 -3.65 -32.34
C LEU A 41 5.31 -4.09 -32.06
N ALA A 42 4.32 -3.20 -32.21
CA ALA A 42 2.91 -3.57 -32.11
C ALA A 42 2.52 -4.62 -33.17
N ALA A 43 3.04 -4.49 -34.40
CA ALA A 43 2.83 -5.49 -35.44
C ALA A 43 3.48 -6.84 -35.09
N GLU A 44 4.74 -6.83 -34.60
CA GLU A 44 5.42 -8.04 -34.14
C GLU A 44 4.65 -8.76 -33.01
N VAL A 45 4.08 -8.00 -32.06
CA VAL A 45 3.24 -8.54 -30.97
C VAL A 45 1.94 -9.13 -31.53
N ALA A 46 1.30 -8.48 -32.50
CA ALA A 46 0.07 -8.95 -33.11
C ALA A 46 0.29 -10.26 -33.89
N ASP A 47 1.39 -10.38 -34.63
CA ASP A 47 1.77 -11.61 -35.33
C ASP A 47 2.01 -12.76 -34.35
N ALA A 48 2.72 -12.50 -33.24
CA ALA A 48 2.91 -13.47 -32.18
C ALA A 48 1.57 -13.88 -31.52
N ALA A 49 0.65 -12.93 -31.33
CA ALA A 49 -0.67 -13.21 -30.75
C ALA A 49 -1.55 -14.07 -31.69
N ALA A 50 -1.46 -13.84 -33.00
CA ALA A 50 -2.14 -14.66 -33.99
C ALA A 50 -1.62 -16.10 -33.97
N PHE A 51 -0.29 -16.27 -33.84
CA PHE A 51 0.32 -17.59 -33.69
C PHE A 51 -0.11 -18.29 -32.39
N ASP A 52 -0.08 -17.58 -31.25
CA ASP A 52 -0.56 -18.11 -29.96
C ASP A 52 -2.03 -18.56 -30.05
N THR A 53 -2.87 -17.78 -30.74
CA THR A 53 -4.29 -18.13 -30.98
C THR A 53 -4.43 -19.40 -31.81
N LEU A 54 -3.58 -19.59 -32.84
CA LEU A 54 -3.57 -20.82 -33.63
C LEU A 54 -3.17 -22.02 -32.77
N LEU A 55 -2.19 -21.88 -31.88
CA LEU A 55 -1.79 -22.95 -30.98
C LEU A 55 -2.89 -23.33 -29.98
N ASP A 56 -3.65 -22.35 -29.49
CA ASP A 56 -4.77 -22.58 -28.58
C ASP A 56 -5.93 -23.35 -29.24
N THR A 57 -5.98 -23.44 -30.58
CA THR A 57 -6.96 -24.28 -31.28
C THR A 57 -6.62 -25.77 -31.24
N LEU A 58 -5.39 -26.13 -30.85
CA LEU A 58 -4.97 -27.52 -30.77
C LEU A 58 -5.64 -28.22 -29.58
N PRO A 59 -6.10 -29.47 -29.76
CA PRO A 59 -6.74 -30.21 -28.68
C PRO A 59 -5.78 -30.38 -27.50
N THR A 60 -6.18 -29.87 -26.33
CA THR A 60 -5.38 -30.02 -25.11
C THR A 60 -5.37 -31.51 -24.71
N PRO A 61 -4.18 -32.12 -24.54
CA PRO A 61 -4.10 -33.51 -24.13
C PRO A 61 -4.73 -33.69 -22.75
N ALA A 62 -5.66 -34.63 -22.63
CA ALA A 62 -6.31 -34.91 -21.36
C ALA A 62 -5.26 -35.40 -20.33
N PRO A 63 -5.19 -34.81 -19.13
CA PRO A 63 -4.20 -35.20 -18.13
C PRO A 63 -4.42 -36.65 -17.70
N SER A 64 -3.36 -37.44 -17.74
CA SER A 64 -3.41 -38.87 -17.42
C SER A 64 -3.90 -39.09 -15.97
N PRO A 65 -4.61 -40.20 -15.68
CA PRO A 65 -5.04 -40.51 -14.32
C PRO A 65 -3.86 -40.57 -13.34
N ALA A 66 -2.70 -41.06 -13.79
CA ALA A 66 -1.47 -41.11 -12.99
C ALA A 66 -0.96 -39.72 -12.58
N LEU A 67 -1.05 -38.72 -13.47
CA LEU A 67 -0.70 -37.33 -13.15
C LEU A 67 -1.63 -36.73 -12.10
N ARG A 68 -2.93 -37.08 -12.14
CA ARG A 68 -3.91 -36.59 -11.14
C ARG A 68 -3.67 -37.15 -9.76
N VAL A 69 -3.21 -38.40 -9.66
CA VAL A 69 -2.83 -39.02 -8.39
C VAL A 69 -1.55 -38.39 -7.87
N ALA A 70 -0.52 -38.26 -8.72
CA ALA A 70 0.73 -37.62 -8.34
C ALA A 70 0.54 -36.18 -7.85
N LEU A 71 -0.39 -35.40 -8.44
CA LEU A 71 -0.67 -34.03 -7.99
C LEU A 71 -1.31 -33.96 -6.60
N LYS A 72 -2.08 -34.97 -6.19
CA LYS A 72 -2.66 -35.05 -4.83
C LYS A 72 -1.61 -35.38 -3.78
N ASP A 73 -0.56 -36.08 -4.18
CA ASP A 73 0.54 -36.48 -3.30
C ASP A 73 1.65 -35.43 -3.21
N ILE A 74 1.59 -34.35 -4.01
CA ILE A 74 2.46 -33.19 -3.82
C ILE A 74 1.98 -32.50 -2.54
N PRO A 75 2.75 -32.52 -1.43
CA PRO A 75 2.40 -31.73 -0.27
C PRO A 75 2.32 -30.28 -0.72
N GLU A 76 1.21 -29.61 -0.41
CA GLU A 76 1.08 -28.17 -0.65
C GLU A 76 2.37 -27.53 -0.15
N ARG A 77 3.10 -26.86 -1.05
CA ARG A 77 4.32 -26.12 -0.69
C ARG A 77 3.93 -25.25 0.49
N ALA A 78 4.39 -25.64 1.69
CA ALA A 78 4.17 -24.88 2.89
C ALA A 78 4.65 -23.48 2.56
N ARG A 79 3.70 -22.55 2.45
CA ARG A 79 3.97 -21.14 2.26
C ARG A 79 4.66 -20.75 3.57
N PHE A 80 5.99 -20.80 3.58
CA PHE A 80 6.79 -20.37 4.72
C PHE A 80 6.41 -18.92 5.01
N GLY A 81 5.45 -18.78 5.90
CA GLY A 81 4.82 -17.51 6.22
C GLY A 81 5.80 -16.69 7.04
N TRP A 82 5.68 -15.37 6.97
CA TRP A 82 6.40 -14.49 7.89
C TRP A 82 6.20 -14.90 9.36
N THR A 83 5.09 -15.55 9.67
CA THR A 83 4.79 -16.19 10.96
C THR A 83 5.80 -17.25 11.38
N ASP A 84 6.33 -18.07 10.47
CA ASP A 84 7.35 -19.09 10.78
C ASP A 84 8.70 -18.44 11.10
N ARG A 85 9.01 -17.30 10.46
CA ARG A 85 10.21 -16.52 10.78
C ARG A 85 10.12 -15.84 12.14
N LEU A 86 8.94 -15.34 12.52
CA LEU A 86 8.71 -14.79 13.86
C LEU A 86 8.72 -15.90 14.93
N ALA A 87 8.23 -17.10 14.61
CA ALA A 87 8.29 -18.26 15.50
C ALA A 87 9.74 -18.71 15.76
N GLY A 88 10.61 -18.65 14.75
CA GLY A 88 12.05 -18.92 14.90
C GLY A 88 12.79 -17.93 15.80
N LEU A 89 12.26 -16.72 15.98
CA LEU A 89 12.87 -15.69 16.83
C LEU A 89 12.53 -15.86 18.32
N TRP A 90 11.52 -16.67 18.66
CA TRP A 90 11.03 -16.78 20.04
C TRP A 90 10.68 -18.21 20.47
N PRO A 91 11.68 -19.12 20.48
CA PRO A 91 11.47 -20.56 20.73
C PRO A 91 10.99 -20.91 22.16
N PHE A 92 10.97 -19.96 23.09
CA PHE A 92 10.64 -20.23 24.50
C PHE A 92 9.17 -20.04 24.87
N PHE A 93 8.35 -19.40 24.03
CA PHE A 93 6.94 -19.15 24.37
C PHE A 93 6.02 -19.68 23.26
N GLY A 94 5.63 -20.95 23.41
CA GLY A 94 4.82 -21.72 22.44
C GLY A 94 3.37 -21.27 22.22
N ALA A 95 3.06 -19.98 22.29
CA ALA A 95 1.74 -19.45 21.96
C ALA A 95 1.85 -18.10 21.22
N PRO A 96 1.56 -18.05 19.90
CA PRO A 96 1.65 -16.82 19.10
C PRO A 96 0.66 -15.72 19.50
N TRP A 97 -0.26 -16.01 20.43
CA TRP A 97 -1.26 -15.06 20.97
C TRP A 97 -0.75 -14.16 22.11
N ARG A 98 0.36 -14.51 22.77
CA ARG A 98 0.93 -13.69 23.86
C ARG A 98 1.40 -12.28 23.42
N PRO A 99 2.06 -12.08 22.27
CA PRO A 99 2.39 -10.73 21.81
C PRO A 99 1.14 -9.91 21.46
N ALA A 100 0.10 -10.56 20.92
CA ALA A 100 -1.18 -9.91 20.67
C ALA A 100 -1.84 -9.43 21.97
N ALA A 101 -1.77 -10.23 23.05
CA ALA A 101 -2.25 -9.84 24.37
C ALA A 101 -1.50 -8.63 24.96
N GLY A 102 -0.18 -8.53 24.72
CA GLY A 102 0.60 -7.36 25.14
C GLY A 102 0.17 -6.06 24.45
N LEU A 103 -0.08 -6.11 23.13
CA LEU A 103 -0.59 -4.96 22.39
C LEU A 103 -2.01 -4.56 22.81
N VAL A 104 -2.87 -5.55 23.05
CA VAL A 104 -4.23 -5.31 23.57
C VAL A 104 -4.16 -4.67 24.97
N ALA A 105 -3.28 -5.15 25.86
CA ALA A 105 -3.09 -4.55 27.17
C ALA A 105 -2.60 -3.10 27.08
N ALA A 106 -1.63 -2.82 26.22
CA ALA A 106 -1.15 -1.44 25.98
C ALA A 106 -2.26 -0.54 25.42
N ALA A 107 -3.08 -1.04 24.50
CA ALA A 107 -4.22 -0.31 23.94
C ALA A 107 -5.29 -0.01 25.01
N VAL A 108 -5.64 -1.00 25.85
CA VAL A 108 -6.58 -0.82 26.96
C VAL A 108 -6.05 0.20 27.97
N ILE A 109 -4.77 0.12 28.34
CA ILE A 109 -4.13 1.10 29.23
C ILE A 109 -4.19 2.51 28.61
N GLY A 110 -3.86 2.65 27.32
CA GLY A 110 -3.95 3.92 26.61
C GLY A 110 -5.37 4.51 26.58
N ILE A 111 -6.39 3.68 26.37
CA ILE A 111 -7.80 4.09 26.40
C ILE A 111 -8.19 4.54 27.82
N VAL A 112 -7.83 3.77 28.86
CA VAL A 112 -8.13 4.13 30.25
C VAL A 112 -7.49 5.46 30.61
N VAL A 113 -6.19 5.62 30.30
CA VAL A 113 -5.48 6.89 30.55
C VAL A 113 -6.12 8.04 29.76
N GLY A 114 -6.49 7.82 28.49
CA GLY A 114 -7.17 8.84 27.69
C GLY A 114 -8.52 9.28 28.27
N VAL A 115 -9.32 8.34 28.77
CA VAL A 115 -10.64 8.61 29.39
C VAL A 115 -10.50 9.22 30.79
N THR A 116 -9.44 8.94 31.53
CA THR A 116 -9.20 9.59 32.84
C THR A 116 -8.58 10.98 32.73
N THR A 117 -8.01 11.33 31.57
CA THR A 117 -7.32 12.62 31.35
C THR A 117 -8.13 13.57 30.46
N SER A 118 -9.40 13.26 30.18
CA SER A 118 -10.30 14.09 29.37
C SER A 118 -10.78 15.37 30.05
N ASP A 119 -10.14 15.79 31.14
CA ASP A 119 -10.36 17.07 31.82
C ASP A 119 -9.67 18.25 31.12
N VAL A 120 -9.20 18.10 29.87
CA VAL A 120 -9.02 19.28 28.99
C VAL A 120 -10.41 19.66 28.49
N SER A 121 -11.16 20.28 29.38
CA SER A 121 -12.50 20.79 29.13
C SER A 121 -12.46 21.73 27.93
N VAL A 122 -13.24 21.42 26.89
CA VAL A 122 -13.54 22.37 25.82
C VAL A 122 -14.16 23.66 26.40
N ALA A 123 -14.70 23.61 27.63
CA ALA A 123 -15.15 24.79 28.36
C ALA A 123 -14.00 25.67 28.89
N ASP A 124 -12.81 25.13 29.20
CA ASP A 124 -11.63 25.95 29.53
C ASP A 124 -11.10 26.67 28.29
N THR A 125 -11.12 26.00 27.13
CA THR A 125 -10.74 26.63 25.86
C THR A 125 -11.79 27.63 25.38
N ALA A 126 -13.08 27.35 25.59
CA ALA A 126 -14.17 28.27 25.28
C ALA A 126 -14.24 29.46 26.26
N GLY A 127 -13.88 29.26 27.54
CA GLY A 127 -13.77 30.32 28.53
C GLY A 127 -12.65 31.32 28.20
N LEU A 128 -11.51 30.81 27.73
CA LEU A 128 -10.40 31.64 27.22
C LEU A 128 -10.77 32.49 25.98
N TYR A 129 -11.76 32.06 25.19
CA TYR A 129 -12.28 32.83 24.05
C TYR A 129 -13.46 33.75 24.42
N ALA A 130 -14.25 33.40 25.45
CA ALA A 130 -15.39 34.19 25.89
C ALA A 130 -14.99 35.39 26.79
N ASP A 131 -13.85 35.31 27.47
CA ASP A 131 -13.27 36.40 28.28
C ASP A 131 -12.52 37.43 27.43
N TYR A 132 -12.28 37.14 26.14
CA TYR A 132 -11.64 38.04 25.20
C TYR A 132 -12.69 38.94 24.51
N ASP A 133 -12.86 40.18 24.98
CA ASP A 133 -13.63 41.22 24.30
C ASP A 133 -12.69 42.16 23.53
N PRO A 134 -12.45 41.89 22.22
CA PRO A 134 -11.51 42.68 21.42
C PRO A 134 -11.96 44.14 21.26
N ILE A 135 -13.25 44.43 21.45
CA ILE A 135 -13.81 45.78 21.31
C ILE A 135 -13.56 46.58 22.59
N ALA A 136 -13.74 45.97 23.76
CA ALA A 136 -13.42 46.59 25.04
C ALA A 136 -11.91 46.88 25.18
N ASP A 137 -11.05 45.93 24.77
CA ASP A 137 -9.59 46.11 24.78
C ASP A 137 -9.15 47.17 23.74
N ALA A 138 -9.72 47.16 22.54
CA ALA A 138 -9.45 48.20 21.54
C ALA A 138 -9.94 49.59 21.98
N ALA A 139 -11.08 49.67 22.67
CA ALA A 139 -11.61 50.91 23.23
C ALA A 139 -10.76 51.42 24.40
N ALA A 140 -10.23 50.53 25.25
CA ALA A 140 -9.27 50.89 26.30
C ALA A 140 -7.98 51.47 25.69
N MET A 141 -7.44 50.85 24.63
CA MET A 141 -6.28 51.37 23.89
C MET A 141 -6.56 52.70 23.17
N ALA A 142 -7.76 52.89 22.63
CA ALA A 142 -8.17 54.15 22.01
C ALA A 142 -8.44 55.28 23.04
N SER A 143 -8.96 54.94 24.22
CA SER A 143 -9.21 55.90 25.31
C SER A 143 -7.94 56.32 26.05
N GLY A 144 -6.89 55.49 26.05
CA GLY A 144 -5.57 55.82 26.58
C GLY A 144 -4.78 56.84 25.77
N ALA A 145 -5.26 57.23 24.58
CA ALA A 145 -4.58 58.17 23.68
C ALA A 145 -5.16 59.61 23.71
N GLY A 146 -6.04 59.94 24.67
CA GLY A 146 -6.83 61.18 24.62
C GLY A 146 -6.98 61.95 25.94
N PHE A 147 -5.93 62.09 26.77
CA PHE A 147 -5.87 63.16 27.78
C PHE A 147 -4.44 63.49 28.22
N VAL A 148 -3.58 63.88 27.27
CA VAL A 148 -2.43 64.76 27.55
C VAL A 148 -2.64 66.02 26.72
N GLU A 149 -3.60 66.85 27.16
CA GLU A 149 -3.72 68.21 26.67
C GLU A 149 -2.87 69.13 27.55
N PHE A 150 -1.75 69.51 26.95
CA PHE A 150 -0.82 70.56 27.34
C PHE A 150 -1.53 71.91 27.38
N LEU A 151 -1.41 72.68 28.47
CA LEU A 151 -1.00 74.11 28.50
C LEU A 151 -1.24 74.73 29.89
N PRO A 152 -0.64 75.89 30.20
CA PRO A 152 0.75 76.33 30.04
C PRO A 152 1.50 76.40 31.38
#